data_AF-A0A3M2ABW8-F1
#
_entry.id   AF-A0A3M2ABW8-F1
#
_cell.length_a   1.000
_cell.length_b   1.000
_cell.length_c   1.000
_cell.angle_alpha   90.00
_cell.angle_beta   90.00
_cell.angle_gamma   90.00
#
_symmetry.space_group_name_H-M   'P 1'
#
loop_
_entity.id
_entity.type
_entity.pdbx_description
1 polymer ?
#
loop_
_entity_poly.entity_id
_entity_poly.type
_entity_poly.pdbx_seq_one_letter_code
_entity_poly.pdbx_strand_id
1 'polypeptide(L)'
;MSARPHRRPTPRNPCQGGQHAHADPEDGATHSNRRPHRDRGSGGAGPPRAPGHRGTAGAAGLSGGVVPPDRGGQRGSGGAGGPRASADALVVEGTRFGTLTVPTDRIIEFTSAVPGFPDARRFILLHNASTDAFHWLQCVDDPHLAFVVIDTDRLDVDYPAKRIRRALADVDLSCDEAPVLLAICTVRPPPEQPLANLMAPVAVCPHCLRAAQIILHDVEYSSREPVFERLKA
;
A
#
# COMPACT_ATOMS: atom_id res chain seq x y z
N MET A 1 7.42 54.23 30.29
CA MET A 1 6.44 53.50 29.45
C MET A 1 7.22 52.47 28.64
N SER A 2 7.28 51.23 29.11
CA SER A 2 8.07 50.16 28.47
C SER A 2 7.21 49.33 27.52
N ALA A 3 7.62 49.25 26.26
CA ALA A 3 6.98 48.43 25.23
C ALA A 3 7.36 46.94 25.41
N ARG A 4 6.37 46.06 25.38
CA ARG A 4 6.54 44.59 25.39
C ARG A 4 6.76 44.08 23.96
N PRO A 5 7.65 43.10 23.73
CA PRO A 5 7.79 42.49 22.41
C PRO A 5 6.70 41.43 22.17
N HIS A 6 6.06 41.49 21.00
CA HIS A 6 5.13 40.48 20.52
C HIS A 6 5.88 39.19 20.14
N ARG A 7 5.54 38.06 20.78
CA ARG A 7 5.98 36.73 20.37
C ARG A 7 5.26 36.32 19.07
N ARG A 8 6.03 35.94 18.05
CA ARG A 8 5.50 35.24 16.85
C ARG A 8 5.04 33.83 17.24
N PRO A 9 3.90 33.34 16.71
CA PRO A 9 3.52 31.95 16.87
C PRO A 9 4.44 31.04 16.04
N THR A 10 4.95 29.97 16.64
CA THR A 10 5.62 28.86 15.96
C THR A 10 4.60 28.02 15.19
N PRO A 11 4.91 27.53 13.97
CA PRO A 11 4.01 26.61 13.27
C PRO A 11 3.89 25.30 14.06
N ARG A 12 2.64 24.87 14.30
CA ARG A 12 2.35 23.54 14.87
C ARG A 12 2.66 22.49 13.81
N ASN A 13 3.49 21.51 14.17
CA ASN A 13 3.76 20.35 13.34
C ASN A 13 2.56 19.39 13.46
N PRO A 14 1.80 19.06 12.40
CA PRO A 14 0.45 18.51 12.56
C PRO A 14 0.32 17.06 13.05
N CYS A 15 1.41 16.32 13.28
CA CYS A 15 1.31 14.87 13.53
C CYS A 15 2.14 14.34 14.71
N GLN A 16 2.49 15.16 15.71
CA GLN A 16 3.27 14.68 16.87
C GLN A 16 2.42 13.84 17.83
N GLY A 17 2.78 12.57 17.97
CA GLY A 17 2.14 11.58 18.85
C GLY A 17 2.34 11.90 20.33
N GLY A 18 1.25 11.75 21.10
CA GLY A 18 1.26 11.88 22.55
C GLY A 18 1.69 10.57 23.20
N GLN A 19 2.71 10.61 24.04
CA GLN A 19 3.10 9.52 24.92
C GLN A 19 2.37 9.61 26.27
N HIS A 20 2.24 8.46 26.93
CA HIS A 20 1.90 8.17 28.33
C HIS A 20 0.50 7.57 28.60
N ALA A 21 0.47 6.25 28.80
CA ALA A 21 0.07 5.66 30.08
C ALA A 21 0.57 4.20 30.22
N HIS A 22 1.30 3.97 31.31
CA HIS A 22 1.64 2.68 31.89
C HIS A 22 0.39 1.87 32.30
N ALA A 23 0.42 0.55 32.10
CA ALA A 23 -0.13 -0.42 33.04
C ALA A 23 0.50 -1.82 32.80
N ASP A 24 0.98 -2.41 33.88
CA ASP A 24 1.65 -3.71 34.01
C ASP A 24 0.73 -4.93 33.80
N PRO A 25 1.29 -6.16 33.66
CA PRO A 25 0.61 -7.37 33.18
C PRO A 25 0.31 -8.38 34.30
N GLU A 26 -0.76 -9.19 34.18
CA GLU A 26 -0.85 -10.48 34.90
C GLU A 26 -1.64 -11.56 34.11
N ASP A 27 -1.02 -12.75 34.06
CA ASP A 27 -1.54 -14.13 34.16
C ASP A 27 -2.63 -14.64 33.19
N GLY A 28 -2.62 -15.88 32.70
CA GLY A 28 -1.92 -17.11 33.08
C GLY A 28 -2.84 -18.31 32.78
N ALA A 29 -2.25 -19.46 32.42
CA ALA A 29 -2.86 -20.79 32.21
C ALA A 29 -3.60 -21.06 30.87
N THR A 30 -2.98 -21.72 29.89
CA THR A 30 -2.90 -23.21 29.69
C THR A 30 -4.25 -23.94 29.73
N HIS A 31 -4.66 -24.51 28.58
CA HIS A 31 -5.20 -25.87 28.51
C HIS A 31 -4.89 -26.49 27.14
N SER A 32 -3.98 -27.46 27.17
CA SER A 32 -3.70 -28.41 26.11
C SER A 32 -4.90 -29.34 25.89
N ASN A 33 -5.20 -29.72 24.65
CA ASN A 33 -5.73 -31.06 24.44
C ASN A 33 -5.15 -31.73 23.19
N ARG A 34 -4.66 -32.95 23.41
CA ARG A 34 -3.95 -33.81 22.46
C ARG A 34 -4.94 -34.64 21.63
N ARG A 35 -4.41 -35.05 20.47
CA ARG A 35 -4.92 -35.89 19.36
C ARG A 35 -5.57 -37.23 19.79
N PRO A 36 -6.22 -37.98 18.86
CA PRO A 36 -5.50 -38.90 17.95
C PRO A 36 -6.05 -38.87 16.49
N HIS A 37 -5.24 -38.89 15.43
CA HIS A 37 -4.60 -40.05 14.76
C HIS A 37 -5.54 -41.21 14.30
N ARG A 38 -5.76 -41.28 12.98
CA ARG A 38 -6.09 -42.43 12.11
C ARG A 38 -5.69 -41.95 10.70
N ASP A 39 -4.61 -42.36 10.05
CA ASP A 39 -4.09 -43.66 9.58
C ASP A 39 -4.96 -44.43 8.58
N ARG A 40 -4.30 -44.75 7.44
CA ARG A 40 -4.62 -45.62 6.29
C ARG A 40 -5.66 -45.11 5.28
N GLY A 41 -5.44 -45.18 3.97
CA GLY A 41 -4.32 -45.72 3.20
C GLY A 41 -4.65 -45.79 1.70
N SER A 42 -3.59 -45.71 0.89
CA SER A 42 -3.33 -46.44 -0.38
C SER A 42 -4.34 -46.42 -1.55
N GLY A 43 -3.82 -46.08 -2.74
CA GLY A 43 -4.35 -46.55 -4.03
C GLY A 43 -3.94 -45.67 -5.20
N GLY A 44 -2.92 -46.10 -5.97
CA GLY A 44 -2.45 -45.39 -7.16
C GLY A 44 -3.19 -45.76 -8.45
N ALA A 45 -3.02 -44.92 -9.47
CA ALA A 45 -2.95 -45.26 -10.90
C ALA A 45 -2.75 -43.99 -11.74
N GLY A 46 -1.65 -43.89 -12.49
CA GLY A 46 -1.64 -43.19 -13.79
C GLY A 46 -1.70 -44.25 -14.90
N PRO A 47 -1.45 -43.92 -16.19
CA PRO A 47 -1.51 -42.66 -16.93
C PRO A 47 -2.57 -42.81 -18.09
N PRO A 48 -2.65 -42.02 -19.21
CA PRO A 48 -1.60 -41.80 -20.23
C PRO A 48 -1.54 -40.38 -20.87
N ARG A 49 -0.53 -40.18 -21.72
CA ARG A 49 -0.21 -38.98 -22.52
C ARG A 49 -0.85 -38.99 -23.92
N ALA A 50 -1.19 -37.76 -24.40
CA ALA A 50 -1.07 -37.11 -25.73
C ALA A 50 -1.60 -37.82 -27.02
N PRO A 51 -2.11 -37.08 -28.03
CA PRO A 51 -1.36 -36.13 -28.91
C PRO A 51 -2.11 -34.79 -29.11
N GLY A 52 -1.57 -33.63 -29.51
CA GLY A 52 -0.50 -33.28 -30.44
C GLY A 52 -1.08 -32.86 -31.79
N HIS A 53 -1.32 -31.57 -32.07
CA HIS A 53 -1.45 -31.04 -33.45
C HIS A 53 -1.12 -29.54 -33.58
N ARG A 54 -0.44 -29.25 -34.70
CA ARG A 54 0.09 -27.99 -35.24
C ARG A 54 -0.99 -27.01 -35.73
N GLY A 55 -0.58 -25.74 -35.82
CA GLY A 55 -1.06 -24.75 -36.81
C GLY A 55 -0.53 -23.35 -36.47
N THR A 56 0.60 -22.90 -37.03
CA THR A 56 0.71 -22.00 -38.23
C THR A 56 -0.05 -20.67 -38.05
N ALA A 57 0.66 -19.57 -37.80
CA ALA A 57 1.19 -18.62 -38.79
C ALA A 57 0.21 -17.48 -39.09
N GLY A 58 0.69 -16.24 -38.99
CA GLY A 58 -0.09 -15.05 -39.30
C GLY A 58 0.64 -13.76 -38.94
N ALA A 59 1.74 -13.49 -39.64
CA ALA A 59 2.41 -12.19 -39.67
C ALA A 59 1.73 -11.26 -40.67
N ALA A 60 1.61 -9.97 -40.34
CA ALA A 60 1.61 -8.77 -41.20
C ALA A 60 1.18 -7.60 -40.30
N GLY A 61 1.96 -6.55 -40.11
CA GLY A 61 2.23 -5.51 -41.11
C GLY A 61 1.05 -4.53 -41.09
N LEU A 62 1.18 -3.21 -40.92
CA LEU A 62 2.07 -2.27 -41.58
C LEU A 62 1.85 -0.88 -40.94
N SER A 63 2.91 -0.07 -40.95
CA SER A 63 2.94 1.38 -41.32
C SER A 63 1.86 2.31 -40.74
N GLY A 64 2.17 3.38 -40.02
CA GLY A 64 3.15 4.42 -40.32
C GLY A 64 2.43 5.77 -40.27
N GLY A 65 3.09 6.83 -39.79
CA GLY A 65 2.55 8.20 -39.91
C GLY A 65 2.83 9.14 -38.73
N VAL A 66 4.08 9.58 -38.60
CA VAL A 66 4.43 10.87 -38.00
C VAL A 66 4.09 11.97 -39.01
N VAL A 67 3.53 13.11 -38.55
CA VAL A 67 3.90 14.51 -38.91
C VAL A 67 3.01 15.51 -38.13
N PRO A 68 3.57 16.45 -37.33
CA PRO A 68 2.94 17.72 -36.88
C PRO A 68 3.32 18.87 -37.88
N PRO A 69 3.07 20.19 -37.69
CA PRO A 69 2.53 20.96 -36.56
C PRO A 69 1.44 22.00 -37.01
N ASP A 70 0.90 22.83 -36.10
CA ASP A 70 1.25 24.27 -36.05
C ASP A 70 0.54 25.02 -34.90
N ARG A 71 1.16 26.14 -34.59
CA ARG A 71 1.11 27.06 -33.45
C ARG A 71 -0.19 27.85 -33.29
N GLY A 72 -0.39 28.32 -32.05
CA GLY A 72 -0.68 29.74 -31.81
C GLY A 72 -1.75 30.02 -30.75
N GLY A 73 -1.35 30.68 -29.64
CA GLY A 73 -2.28 31.45 -28.81
C GLY A 73 -2.00 31.47 -27.31
N GLN A 74 -1.04 32.30 -26.88
CA GLN A 74 -0.88 32.77 -25.49
C GLN A 74 -2.16 33.54 -25.05
N ARG A 75 -2.57 33.72 -23.77
CA ARG A 75 -1.87 34.37 -22.65
C ARG A 75 -2.82 34.48 -21.43
N GLY A 76 -2.25 34.51 -20.22
CA GLY A 76 -2.91 35.00 -18.97
C GLY A 76 -2.55 34.15 -17.74
N SER A 77 -1.36 34.26 -17.14
CA SER A 77 -0.93 35.21 -16.07
C SER A 77 -1.72 35.12 -14.75
N GLY A 78 -1.05 34.62 -13.70
CA GLY A 78 -1.36 34.96 -12.30
C GLY A 78 -1.08 33.83 -11.30
N GLY A 79 0.02 33.92 -10.55
CA GLY A 79 0.21 33.11 -9.34
C GLY A 79 1.67 32.72 -9.07
N ALA A 80 2.39 33.61 -8.40
CA ALA A 80 3.74 33.38 -7.92
C ALA A 80 3.78 32.25 -6.87
N GLY A 81 4.39 31.12 -7.22
CA GLY A 81 4.95 30.16 -6.28
C GLY A 81 6.47 30.14 -6.45
N GLY A 82 7.17 30.87 -5.58
CA GLY A 82 8.64 30.83 -5.50
C GLY A 82 9.16 29.42 -5.20
N PRO A 83 10.47 29.19 -5.34
CA PRO A 83 11.05 27.86 -5.52
C PRO A 83 10.83 27.02 -4.27
N ARG A 84 10.04 25.94 -4.38
CA ARG A 84 10.16 24.84 -3.42
C ARG A 84 11.56 24.25 -3.64
N ALA A 85 12.29 24.15 -2.53
CA ALA A 85 13.68 23.75 -2.41
C ALA A 85 14.05 22.61 -3.37
N SER A 86 15.31 22.55 -3.81
CA SER A 86 15.85 21.43 -4.56
C SER A 86 15.36 20.13 -3.92
N ALA A 87 14.49 19.41 -4.63
CA ALA A 87 13.96 18.16 -4.10
C ALA A 87 15.13 17.20 -4.03
N ASP A 88 15.66 16.96 -2.84
CA ASP A 88 16.57 15.86 -2.61
C ASP A 88 15.87 14.63 -3.16
N ALA A 89 16.54 13.94 -4.08
CA ALA A 89 16.02 12.77 -4.75
C ALA A 89 16.87 11.58 -4.36
N LEU A 90 16.21 10.48 -4.01
CA LEU A 90 16.86 9.23 -3.67
C LEU A 90 16.79 8.30 -4.87
N VAL A 91 17.89 7.60 -5.13
CA VAL A 91 17.91 6.50 -6.08
C VAL A 91 17.42 5.24 -5.35
N VAL A 92 16.28 4.71 -5.78
CA VAL A 92 15.68 3.49 -5.25
C VAL A 92 15.89 2.38 -6.26
N GLU A 93 16.54 1.31 -5.85
CA GLU A 93 16.66 0.09 -6.65
C GLU A 93 15.48 -0.82 -6.40
N GLY A 94 14.96 -1.43 -7.46
CA GLY A 94 13.95 -2.46 -7.32
C GLY A 94 14.03 -3.51 -8.40
N THR A 95 13.80 -4.75 -7.97
CA THR A 95 13.85 -5.92 -8.85
C THR A 95 12.80 -5.93 -9.96
N ARG A 96 11.72 -5.15 -9.82
CA ARG A 96 10.55 -5.18 -10.72
C ARG A 96 10.46 -3.99 -11.68
N PHE A 97 11.08 -2.87 -11.33
CA PHE A 97 10.99 -1.61 -12.08
C PHE A 97 12.37 -0.96 -12.30
N GLY A 98 13.45 -1.68 -11.96
CA GLY A 98 14.81 -1.20 -12.08
C GLY A 98 15.14 -0.08 -11.10
N THR A 99 16.02 0.81 -11.52
CA THR A 99 16.46 1.94 -10.71
C THR A 99 15.58 3.17 -10.96
N LEU A 100 14.98 3.71 -9.91
CA LEU A 100 14.12 4.89 -9.95
C LEU A 100 14.76 6.05 -9.18
N THR A 101 14.68 7.26 -9.73
CA THR A 101 14.99 8.47 -8.97
C THR A 101 13.69 9.02 -8.40
N VAL A 102 13.56 9.02 -7.07
CA VAL A 102 12.34 9.37 -6.37
C VAL A 102 12.57 10.61 -5.51
N PRO A 103 11.74 11.65 -5.66
CA PRO A 103 11.74 12.78 -4.74
C PRO A 103 11.54 12.32 -3.30
N THR A 104 12.36 12.81 -2.37
CA THR A 104 12.28 12.44 -0.94
C THR A 104 10.94 12.82 -0.31
N ASP A 105 10.26 13.84 -0.85
CA ASP A 105 8.92 14.26 -0.44
C ASP A 105 7.79 13.29 -0.87
N ARG A 106 8.13 12.19 -1.56
CA ARG A 106 7.21 11.09 -1.89
C ARG A 106 7.45 9.82 -1.07
N ILE A 107 8.39 9.84 -0.14
CA ILE A 107 8.67 8.70 0.73
C ILE A 107 7.56 8.62 1.79
N ILE A 108 6.93 7.45 1.86
CA ILE A 108 5.98 7.06 2.89
C ILE A 108 6.76 6.48 4.06
N GLU A 109 6.64 7.10 5.23
CA GLU A 109 7.31 6.69 6.46
C GLU A 109 6.36 5.94 7.38
N PHE A 110 6.62 4.65 7.55
CA PHE A 110 5.90 3.82 8.49
C PHE A 110 6.31 4.14 9.92
N THR A 111 5.33 4.51 10.72
CA THR A 111 5.49 4.90 12.13
C THR A 111 5.74 3.70 13.04
N SER A 112 5.24 2.55 12.64
CA SER A 112 5.47 1.23 13.23
C SER A 112 5.95 0.25 12.16
N ALA A 113 6.62 -0.82 12.56
CA ALA A 113 7.04 -1.84 11.61
C ALA A 113 5.87 -2.49 10.90
N VAL A 114 6.05 -2.81 9.62
CA VAL A 114 5.16 -3.76 8.96
C VAL A 114 5.38 -5.13 9.63
N PRO A 115 4.33 -5.79 10.16
CA PRO A 115 4.43 -7.14 10.72
C PRO A 115 5.16 -8.11 9.77
N GLY A 116 6.17 -8.80 10.29
CA GLY A 116 7.05 -9.69 9.51
C GLY A 116 8.24 -9.01 8.85
N PHE A 117 8.30 -7.67 8.82
CA PHE A 117 9.38 -6.87 8.21
C PHE A 117 9.85 -5.77 9.19
N PRO A 118 10.58 -6.14 10.27
CA PRO A 118 10.91 -5.24 11.37
C PRO A 118 11.81 -4.07 10.97
N ASP A 119 12.55 -4.19 9.87
CA ASP A 119 13.47 -3.15 9.39
C ASP A 119 12.86 -2.28 8.27
N ALA A 120 11.73 -2.70 7.68
CA ALA A 120 11.10 -1.97 6.60
C ALA A 120 10.27 -0.80 7.16
N ARG A 121 10.72 0.43 6.90
CA ARG A 121 10.07 1.67 7.37
C ARG A 121 9.78 2.67 6.28
N ARG A 122 10.52 2.66 5.18
CA ARG A 122 10.41 3.67 4.13
C ARG A 122 9.92 3.02 2.87
N PHE A 123 8.83 3.53 2.33
CA PHE A 123 8.19 2.97 1.15
C PHE A 123 7.87 4.07 0.14
N ILE A 124 7.66 3.67 -1.10
CA ILE A 124 7.13 4.53 -2.16
C ILE A 124 5.95 3.81 -2.81
N LEU A 125 4.91 4.58 -3.17
CA LEU A 125 3.76 4.05 -3.90
C LEU A 125 3.96 4.26 -5.40
N LEU A 126 4.16 3.16 -6.12
CA LEU A 126 4.34 3.15 -7.57
C LEU A 126 3.05 2.68 -8.24
N HIS A 127 2.51 3.52 -9.11
CA HIS A 127 1.31 3.21 -9.86
C HIS A 127 1.66 2.27 -11.02
N ASN A 128 0.86 1.21 -11.20
CA ASN A 128 1.04 0.29 -12.29
C ASN A 128 0.37 0.85 -13.56
N ALA A 129 1.17 1.17 -14.59
CA ALA A 129 0.65 1.70 -15.85
C ALA A 129 -0.27 0.73 -16.61
N SER A 130 -0.21 -0.57 -16.31
CA SER A 130 -1.06 -1.59 -16.95
C SER A 130 -2.40 -1.80 -16.25
N THR A 131 -2.52 -1.40 -14.98
CA THR A 131 -3.77 -1.56 -14.19
C THR A 131 -3.91 -0.43 -13.20
N ASP A 132 -4.99 0.36 -13.30
CA ASP A 132 -5.24 1.43 -12.32
C ASP A 132 -5.65 0.89 -10.94
N ALA A 133 -6.01 -0.39 -10.83
CA ALA A 133 -6.51 -0.98 -9.59
C ALA A 133 -5.40 -1.41 -8.62
N PHE A 134 -4.25 -1.84 -9.13
CA PHE A 134 -3.15 -2.36 -8.31
C PHE A 134 -1.93 -1.45 -8.40
N HIS A 135 -1.27 -1.28 -7.25
CA HIS A 135 -0.05 -0.49 -7.12
C HIS A 135 1.01 -1.30 -6.40
N TRP A 136 2.26 -0.86 -6.51
CA TRP A 136 3.36 -1.41 -5.73
C TRP A 136 3.68 -0.47 -4.59
N LEU A 137 3.67 -1.01 -3.37
CA LEU A 137 4.26 -0.36 -2.21
C LEU A 137 5.68 -0.92 -2.03
N GLN A 138 6.65 -0.24 -2.62
CA GLN A 138 8.04 -0.68 -2.68
C GLN A 138 8.83 -0.18 -1.48
N CYS A 139 9.58 -1.07 -0.81
CA CYS A 139 10.52 -0.68 0.22
C CYS A 139 11.71 0.07 -0.38
N VAL A 140 12.05 1.23 0.17
CA VAL A 140 13.22 2.03 -0.24
C VAL A 140 14.52 1.37 0.20
N ASP A 141 14.48 0.67 1.33
CA ASP A 141 15.64 0.07 1.99
C ASP A 141 15.96 -1.35 1.52
N ASP A 142 15.01 -2.02 0.87
CA ASP A 142 15.15 -3.39 0.38
C ASP A 142 14.52 -3.54 -1.04
N PRO A 143 15.36 -3.66 -2.09
CA PRO A 143 14.91 -3.83 -3.48
C PRO A 143 14.08 -5.10 -3.76
N HIS A 144 14.13 -6.09 -2.88
CA HIS A 144 13.40 -7.34 -3.01
C HIS A 144 12.01 -7.26 -2.35
N LEU A 145 11.83 -6.34 -1.40
CA LEU A 145 10.61 -6.17 -0.65
C LEU A 145 9.66 -5.17 -1.32
N ALA A 146 8.55 -5.69 -1.85
CA ALA A 146 7.46 -4.89 -2.39
C ALA A 146 6.13 -5.58 -2.13
N PHE A 147 5.11 -4.82 -1.78
CA PHE A 147 3.74 -5.32 -1.67
C PHE A 147 2.93 -4.91 -2.89
N VAL A 148 2.10 -5.82 -3.40
CA VAL A 148 0.99 -5.43 -4.27
C VAL A 148 -0.11 -4.90 -3.36
N VAL A 149 -0.63 -3.72 -3.66
CA VAL A 149 -1.70 -3.09 -2.88
C VAL A 149 -2.83 -2.62 -3.78
N ILE A 150 -4.02 -2.49 -3.21
CA ILE A 150 -5.20 -1.89 -3.85
C ILE A 150 -5.78 -0.83 -2.91
N ASP A 151 -6.20 0.29 -3.47
CA ASP A 151 -6.99 1.29 -2.74
C ASP A 151 -8.35 0.68 -2.38
N THR A 152 -8.68 0.66 -1.09
CA THR A 152 -9.92 0.06 -0.60
C THR A 152 -11.16 0.79 -1.09
N ASP A 153 -11.05 2.05 -1.52
CA ASP A 153 -12.17 2.78 -2.12
C ASP A 153 -12.61 2.14 -3.45
N ARG A 154 -11.75 1.35 -4.11
CA ARG A 154 -12.10 0.56 -5.29
C ARG A 154 -12.86 -0.72 -4.97
N LEU A 155 -12.94 -1.09 -3.69
CA LEU A 155 -13.60 -2.30 -3.22
C LEU A 155 -14.94 -1.96 -2.57
N ASP A 156 -15.91 -2.86 -2.71
CA ASP A 156 -17.19 -2.87 -2.00
C ASP A 156 -16.95 -3.26 -0.54
N VAL A 157 -16.33 -2.34 0.19
CA VAL A 157 -16.06 -2.39 1.61
C VAL A 157 -16.32 -1.00 2.19
N ASP A 158 -16.94 -0.97 3.36
CA ASP A 158 -17.11 0.25 4.15
C ASP A 158 -16.35 0.11 5.46
N TYR A 159 -15.51 1.08 5.77
CA TYR A 159 -14.79 1.19 7.03
C TYR A 159 -15.34 2.38 7.81
N PRO A 160 -16.14 2.14 8.86
CA PRO A 160 -16.68 3.23 9.65
C PRO A 160 -15.56 4.12 10.21
N ALA A 161 -15.64 5.44 9.97
CA ALA A 161 -14.59 6.39 10.35
C ALA A 161 -14.18 6.32 11.83
N LYS A 162 -15.12 6.00 12.73
CA LYS A 162 -14.84 5.80 14.16
C LYS A 162 -13.87 4.63 14.41
N ARG A 163 -13.96 3.54 13.63
CA ARG A 163 -13.07 2.39 13.74
C ARG A 163 -11.68 2.72 13.24
N ILE A 164 -11.58 3.37 12.07
CA ILE A 164 -10.30 3.85 11.52
C ILE A 164 -9.58 4.71 12.57
N ARG A 165 -10.27 5.71 13.14
CA ARG A 165 -9.68 6.58 14.17
C ARG A 165 -9.19 5.82 15.40
N ARG A 166 -9.91 4.78 15.85
CA ARG A 166 -9.47 3.95 16.98
C ARG A 166 -8.20 3.16 16.61
N ALA A 167 -8.22 2.48 15.48
CA ALA A 167 -7.10 1.66 15.05
C ALA A 167 -5.84 2.49 14.73
N LEU A 168 -6.00 3.73 14.26
CA LEU A 168 -4.92 4.71 14.12
C LEU A 168 -4.31 5.09 15.48
N ALA A 169 -5.15 5.31 16.50
CA ALA A 169 -4.68 5.62 17.85
C ALA A 169 -3.91 4.45 18.46
N ASP A 170 -4.31 3.20 18.20
CA ASP A 170 -3.62 2.00 18.68
C ASP A 170 -2.17 1.86 18.13
N VAL A 171 -1.83 2.60 17.06
CA VAL A 171 -0.50 2.62 16.42
C VAL A 171 0.17 3.99 16.47
N ASP A 172 -0.31 4.91 17.32
CA ASP A 172 0.22 6.26 17.50
C ASP A 172 0.31 7.08 16.19
N LEU A 173 -0.62 6.84 15.26
CA LEU A 173 -0.77 7.60 14.02
C LEU A 173 -1.97 8.54 14.12
N SER A 174 -1.78 9.79 13.70
CA SER A 174 -2.84 10.79 13.59
C SER A 174 -2.77 11.43 12.22
N CYS A 175 -3.90 11.50 11.52
CA CYS A 175 -4.07 12.21 10.26
C CYS A 175 -5.05 13.37 10.46
N ASP A 176 -4.75 14.53 9.88
CA ASP A 176 -5.64 15.70 9.89
C ASP A 176 -6.89 15.50 9.02
N GLU A 177 -6.76 14.66 8.01
CA GLU A 177 -7.78 14.28 7.05
C GLU A 177 -7.99 12.76 7.04
N ALA A 178 -8.97 12.29 6.27
CA ALA A 178 -9.19 10.86 6.10
C ALA A 178 -7.93 10.21 5.50
N PRO A 179 -7.40 9.12 6.09
CA PRO A 179 -6.26 8.42 5.51
C PRO A 179 -6.68 7.72 4.21
N VAL A 180 -5.73 7.58 3.29
CA VAL A 180 -5.86 6.60 2.20
C VAL A 180 -5.64 5.21 2.81
N LEU A 181 -6.55 4.29 2.52
CA LEU A 181 -6.47 2.90 3.01
C LEU A 181 -6.10 1.97 1.86
N LEU A 182 -4.97 1.29 2.01
CA LEU A 182 -4.42 0.37 1.02
C LEU A 182 -4.47 -1.06 1.58
N ALA A 183 -5.21 -1.96 0.93
CA ALA A 183 -5.19 -3.37 1.29
C ALA A 183 -4.01 -4.08 0.61
N ILE A 184 -3.23 -4.86 1.38
CA ILE A 184 -2.16 -5.69 0.83
C ILE A 184 -2.77 -6.91 0.15
N CYS A 185 -2.33 -7.17 -1.08
CA CYS A 185 -2.80 -8.26 -1.91
C CYS A 185 -1.83 -9.44 -1.91
N THR A 186 -2.36 -10.65 -1.74
CA THR A 186 -1.66 -11.90 -2.05
C THR A 186 -2.00 -12.30 -3.49
N VAL A 187 -1.04 -12.12 -4.40
CA VAL A 187 -1.17 -12.56 -5.80
C VAL A 187 -0.78 -14.03 -5.91
N ARG A 188 -1.63 -14.82 -6.56
CA ARG A 188 -1.41 -16.25 -6.78
C ARG A 188 -1.42 -16.59 -8.27
N PRO A 189 -0.77 -17.67 -8.71
CA PRO A 189 -0.81 -18.09 -10.10
C PRO A 189 -2.25 -18.44 -10.53
N PRO A 190 -2.61 -18.20 -11.80
CA PRO A 190 -3.87 -18.68 -12.35
C PRO A 190 -4.04 -20.20 -12.13
N PRO A 191 -5.26 -20.67 -11.87
CA PRO A 191 -6.55 -19.95 -11.99
C PRO A 191 -6.96 -19.17 -10.74
N GLU A 192 -6.12 -19.09 -9.71
CA GLU A 192 -6.52 -18.49 -8.45
C GLU A 192 -6.58 -16.97 -8.54
N GLN A 193 -7.66 -16.38 -8.01
CA GLN A 193 -7.82 -14.93 -7.93
C GLN A 193 -6.90 -14.34 -6.85
N PRO A 194 -6.41 -13.09 -7.01
CA PRO A 194 -5.71 -12.39 -5.95
C PRO A 194 -6.64 -12.17 -4.75
N LEU A 195 -6.07 -12.23 -3.54
CA LEU A 195 -6.80 -11.93 -2.31
C LEU A 195 -6.31 -10.63 -1.68
N ALA A 196 -7.19 -9.85 -1.09
CA ALA A 196 -6.86 -8.67 -0.29
C ALA A 196 -7.02 -8.96 1.22
N ASN A 197 -6.13 -8.38 2.01
CA ASN A 197 -6.28 -8.33 3.47
C ASN A 197 -7.06 -7.08 3.88
N LEU A 198 -8.38 -7.21 4.04
CA LEU A 198 -9.26 -6.12 4.48
C LEU A 198 -9.27 -5.95 6.01
N MET A 199 -8.82 -6.97 6.74
CA MET A 199 -8.70 -6.89 8.20
C MET A 199 -7.55 -5.98 8.65
N ALA A 200 -6.50 -5.84 7.85
CA ALA A 200 -5.34 -5.04 8.20
C ALA A 200 -4.82 -4.15 7.06
N PRO A 201 -5.56 -3.09 6.67
CA PRO A 201 -5.09 -2.16 5.65
C PRO A 201 -3.92 -1.31 6.15
N VAL A 202 -3.10 -0.84 5.21
CA VAL A 202 -2.12 0.23 5.43
C VAL A 202 -2.86 1.55 5.35
N ALA A 203 -2.86 2.32 6.44
CA ALA A 203 -3.34 3.68 6.46
C ALA A 203 -2.20 4.64 6.14
N VAL A 204 -2.40 5.54 5.18
CA VAL A 204 -1.44 6.57 4.77
C VAL A 204 -2.07 7.94 4.95
N CYS A 205 -1.46 8.79 5.78
CA CYS A 205 -1.85 10.20 5.90
C CYS A 205 -1.34 10.97 4.67
N PRO A 206 -2.19 11.54 3.80
CA PRO A 206 -1.76 12.06 2.49
C PRO A 206 -0.84 13.28 2.59
N HIS A 207 -1.07 14.16 3.57
CA HIS A 207 -0.26 15.36 3.74
C HIS A 207 1.14 15.15 4.31
N CYS A 208 1.30 14.23 5.25
CA CYS A 208 2.58 14.02 5.94
C CYS A 208 3.29 12.71 5.53
N LEU A 209 2.65 11.90 4.70
CA LEU A 209 3.11 10.59 4.24
C LEU A 209 3.55 9.65 5.37
N ARG A 210 3.01 9.85 6.58
CA ARG A 210 3.16 8.89 7.66
C ARG A 210 2.14 7.77 7.47
N ALA A 211 2.57 6.54 7.70
CA ALA A 211 1.75 5.36 7.53
C ALA A 211 1.87 4.38 8.69
N ALA A 212 0.89 3.48 8.79
CA ALA A 212 0.93 2.31 9.66
C ALA A 212 0.00 1.24 9.10
N GLN A 213 0.30 -0.03 9.36
CA GLN A 213 -0.69 -1.08 9.16
C GLN A 213 -1.59 -1.12 10.38
N ILE A 214 -2.87 -0.78 10.19
CA ILE A 214 -3.88 -0.78 11.26
C ILE A 214 -4.61 -2.12 11.27
N ILE A 215 -5.10 -2.56 12.43
CA ILE A 215 -5.93 -3.77 12.54
C ILE A 215 -7.36 -3.36 12.84
N LEU A 216 -8.27 -3.78 11.98
CA LEU A 216 -9.70 -3.52 12.12
C LEU A 216 -10.35 -4.75 12.76
N HIS A 217 -10.51 -4.72 14.08
CA HIS A 217 -11.13 -5.78 14.85
C HIS A 217 -12.64 -5.86 14.56
N ASP A 218 -13.04 -6.68 13.59
CA ASP A 218 -14.43 -7.13 13.37
C ASP A 218 -14.46 -8.47 12.61
N VAL A 219 -15.54 -9.24 12.77
CA VAL A 219 -15.79 -10.50 12.05
C VAL A 219 -16.14 -10.30 10.57
N GLU A 220 -16.47 -9.06 10.18
CA GLU A 220 -16.88 -8.71 8.81
C GLU A 220 -15.70 -8.61 7.82
N TYR A 221 -14.47 -8.40 8.30
CA TYR A 221 -13.29 -8.28 7.44
C TYR A 221 -12.41 -9.52 7.54
N SER A 222 -12.13 -10.14 6.39
CA SER A 222 -11.17 -11.23 6.29
C SER A 222 -9.80 -10.75 5.86
N SER A 223 -8.76 -11.51 6.24
CA SER A 223 -7.42 -11.38 5.66
C SER A 223 -7.33 -11.96 4.23
N ARG A 224 -8.40 -12.60 3.75
CA ARG A 224 -8.42 -13.42 2.54
C ARG A 224 -9.70 -13.18 1.73
N GLU A 225 -9.93 -11.94 1.32
CA GLU A 225 -11.08 -11.56 0.47
C GLU A 225 -10.72 -11.63 -1.02
N PRO A 226 -11.50 -12.33 -1.88
CA PRO A 226 -11.28 -12.33 -3.33
C PRO A 226 -11.44 -10.93 -3.93
N VAL A 227 -10.39 -10.40 -4.57
CA VAL A 227 -10.38 -9.00 -5.01
C VAL A 227 -11.42 -8.74 -6.09
N PHE A 228 -11.52 -9.59 -7.11
CA PHE A 228 -12.40 -9.31 -8.26
C PHE A 228 -13.89 -9.42 -7.92
N GLU A 229 -14.25 -10.17 -6.89
CA GLU A 229 -15.64 -10.24 -6.38
C GLU A 229 -16.01 -8.99 -5.57
N ARG A 230 -15.01 -8.24 -5.09
CA ARG A 230 -15.20 -7.02 -4.32
C ARG A 230 -14.99 -5.76 -5.14
N LEU A 231 -14.50 -5.81 -6.37
CA LEU A 231 -14.29 -4.60 -7.18
C LEU A 231 -15.63 -3.90 -7.45
N LYS A 232 -15.68 -2.59 -7.20
CA LYS A 232 -16.80 -1.75 -7.62
C LYS A 232 -16.86 -1.68 -9.15
N ALA A 233 -18.08 -1.66 -9.70
CA ALA A 233 -18.36 -1.52 -11.12
C ALA A 233 -18.09 -0.10 -11.63
#